data_AF-A0A5K4F5Q2-F1
#
_entry.id   AF-A0A5K4F5Q2-F1
#
_cell.length_a   1.000
_cell.length_b   1.000
_cell.length_c   1.000
_cell.angle_alpha   90.00
_cell.angle_beta   90.00
_cell.angle_gamma   90.00
#
_symmetry.space_group_name_H-M   'P 1'
#
loop_
_entity.id
_entity.type
_entity.pdbx_description
1 polymer ?
#
loop_
_entity_poly.entity_id
_entity_poly.type
_entity_poly.pdbx_seq_one_letter_code
_entity_poly.pdbx_strand_id
1 'polypeptide(L)'
;MYFITIILSLVIYLFLFNFIKISSTLNYCKDNRSLVYNNNNNELDECYKLQLSLAKQRHIIKLVKYNQFTNIQLTCHLCSNENRTHFQWFRITRKKYNQTIFLLNNITFYDHKWILDQNLYEPIISNITTNDPCIMNNTNELIYEKFDPYNDSGTYICQSLYNNKHPTNFIWYHIDYINPYQNKLSQFNISSINKIVTTYQQLIKLQNNIKKQIYLLNSFYNQKFNLLYITIKFYHNLTQYTYCNNIYNIQINYICYIRIPRKLLYNNIDEIQLIYFILFNGFYQFGQFYDDDNNKINQSNLTKIYKTFFENLANQLNFKLFLNKTYLYIPCQYNLFKQLPNLNYTFQPLNILNYYIIIKYKFNCKQLNNKKNN
;
A
#
# COMPACT_ATOMS: atom_id res chain seq x y z
N MET A 1 24.66 -51.52 26.80
CA MET A 1 23.51 -51.65 25.88
C MET A 1 22.51 -50.50 25.99
N TYR A 2 22.14 -50.03 27.19
CA TYR A 2 21.12 -48.97 27.39
C TYR A 2 21.41 -47.63 26.68
N PHE A 3 22.68 -47.21 26.61
CA PHE A 3 23.04 -45.92 26.00
C PHE A 3 22.85 -45.89 24.47
N ILE A 4 23.11 -47.03 23.80
CA ILE A 4 22.96 -47.15 22.35
C ILE A 4 21.48 -47.11 21.96
N THR A 5 20.60 -47.75 22.74
CA THR A 5 19.16 -47.74 22.50
C THR A 5 18.54 -46.34 22.65
N ILE A 6 19.02 -45.52 23.60
CA ILE A 6 18.53 -44.14 23.77
C ILE A 6 18.95 -43.25 22.60
N ILE A 7 20.22 -43.33 22.17
CA ILE A 7 20.70 -42.55 21.02
C ILE A 7 19.96 -42.95 19.74
N LEU A 8 19.76 -44.25 19.50
CA LEU A 8 19.04 -44.73 18.33
C LEU A 8 17.58 -44.25 18.34
N SER A 9 16.90 -44.30 19.49
CA SER A 9 15.55 -43.77 19.65
C SER A 9 15.48 -42.27 19.36
N LEU A 10 16.46 -41.49 19.85
CA LEU A 10 16.51 -40.04 19.67
C LEU A 10 16.83 -39.65 18.22
N VAL A 11 17.71 -40.42 17.55
CA VAL A 11 17.98 -40.27 16.11
C VAL A 11 16.75 -40.64 15.28
N ILE A 12 16.07 -41.74 15.58
CA ILE A 12 14.82 -42.12 14.90
C ILE A 12 13.74 -41.07 15.16
N TYR A 13 13.63 -40.52 16.36
CA TYR A 13 12.67 -39.47 16.68
C TYR A 13 13.00 -38.18 15.92
N LEU A 14 14.28 -37.76 15.86
CA LEU A 14 14.73 -36.64 15.04
C LEU A 14 14.51 -36.89 13.54
N PHE A 15 14.74 -38.12 13.06
CA PHE A 15 14.44 -38.50 11.69
C PHE A 15 12.94 -38.44 11.42
N LEU A 16 12.10 -39.03 12.26
CA LEU A 16 10.64 -38.99 12.12
C LEU A 16 10.13 -37.54 12.19
N PHE A 17 10.66 -36.69 13.09
CA PHE A 17 10.31 -35.27 13.12
C PHE A 17 10.82 -34.49 11.89
N ASN A 18 11.99 -34.84 11.35
CA ASN A 18 12.50 -34.22 10.12
C ASN A 18 11.79 -34.72 8.85
N PHE A 19 11.30 -35.96 8.84
CA PHE A 19 10.58 -36.59 7.71
C PHE A 19 9.08 -36.35 7.75
N ILE A 20 8.51 -36.02 8.89
CA ILE A 20 7.29 -35.24 8.96
C ILE A 20 7.67 -33.80 8.55
N LYS A 21 8.17 -33.64 7.31
CA LYS A 21 7.72 -32.54 6.45
C LYS A 21 6.21 -32.70 6.45
N ILE A 22 5.54 -32.11 7.43
CA ILE A 22 4.13 -31.80 7.32
C ILE A 22 4.10 -31.07 5.99
N SER A 23 3.63 -31.77 4.97
CA SER A 23 3.22 -31.20 3.71
C SER A 23 2.07 -30.29 4.11
N SER A 24 2.42 -29.12 4.66
CA SER A 24 1.52 -28.23 5.33
C SER A 24 0.91 -27.41 4.21
N THR A 25 0.08 -28.09 3.42
CA THR A 25 -0.71 -27.48 2.38
C THR A 25 -1.75 -26.60 3.02
N LEU A 26 -2.19 -25.57 2.29
CA LEU A 26 -3.39 -24.85 2.68
C LEU A 26 -4.56 -25.84 2.82
N ASN A 27 -5.24 -25.76 3.94
CA ASN A 27 -6.50 -26.46 4.17
C ASN A 27 -7.62 -25.79 3.38
N TYR A 28 -8.68 -26.55 3.12
CA TYR A 28 -9.88 -25.99 2.50
C TYR A 28 -10.69 -25.14 3.50
N CYS A 29 -11.28 -24.06 3.00
CA CYS A 29 -12.23 -23.26 3.77
C CYS A 29 -13.50 -24.07 4.04
N LYS A 30 -14.15 -23.85 5.20
CA LYS A 30 -15.39 -24.58 5.56
C LYS A 30 -16.58 -24.22 4.66
N ASP A 31 -16.57 -23.04 4.08
CA ASP A 31 -17.69 -22.47 3.30
C ASP A 31 -17.41 -22.62 1.79
N ASN A 32 -17.98 -23.64 1.16
CA ASN A 32 -17.91 -23.83 -0.29
C ASN A 32 -18.96 -22.95 -0.99
N ARG A 33 -18.77 -21.63 -1.00
CA ARG A 33 -19.57 -20.79 -1.91
C ARG A 33 -19.34 -21.27 -3.34
N SER A 34 -20.41 -21.72 -3.99
CA SER A 34 -20.40 -22.29 -5.32
C SER A 34 -20.26 -21.19 -6.38
N LEU A 35 -19.06 -20.64 -6.54
CA LEU A 35 -18.73 -19.93 -7.77
C LEU A 35 -18.09 -20.94 -8.72
N VAL A 36 -18.94 -21.74 -9.36
CA VAL A 36 -18.52 -22.52 -10.52
C VAL A 36 -18.55 -21.56 -11.70
N TYR A 37 -17.38 -21.17 -12.21
CA TYR A 37 -17.31 -20.60 -13.56
C TYR A 37 -17.68 -21.72 -14.53
N ASN A 38 -18.80 -21.54 -15.24
CA ASN A 38 -19.47 -22.56 -16.03
C ASN A 38 -18.66 -22.93 -17.29
N ASN A 39 -18.85 -24.17 -17.75
CA ASN A 39 -18.00 -24.89 -18.71
C ASN A 39 -18.23 -24.55 -20.21
N ASN A 40 -18.75 -23.37 -20.56
CA ASN A 40 -18.98 -23.04 -21.97
C ASN A 40 -17.67 -22.62 -22.65
N ASN A 41 -17.42 -23.06 -23.90
CA ASN A 41 -16.20 -22.70 -24.65
C ASN A 41 -15.96 -21.18 -24.74
N ASN A 42 -17.04 -20.38 -24.91
CA ASN A 42 -16.94 -18.93 -24.93
C ASN A 42 -16.44 -18.37 -23.58
N GLU A 43 -16.84 -18.97 -22.45
CA GLU A 43 -16.37 -18.56 -21.12
C GLU A 43 -14.90 -18.95 -20.90
N LEU A 44 -14.46 -20.07 -21.49
CA LEU A 44 -13.07 -20.50 -21.43
C LEU A 44 -12.13 -19.53 -22.15
N ASP A 45 -12.49 -19.10 -23.37
CA ASP A 45 -11.71 -18.12 -24.13
C ASP A 45 -11.64 -16.77 -23.41
N GLU A 46 -12.75 -16.32 -22.82
CA GLU A 46 -12.78 -15.10 -21.99
C GLU A 46 -11.92 -15.24 -20.73
N CYS A 47 -11.89 -16.42 -20.10
CA CYS A 47 -11.00 -16.69 -18.97
C CYS A 47 -9.53 -16.56 -19.36
N TYR A 48 -9.11 -17.15 -20.48
CA TYR A 48 -7.72 -17.06 -20.96
C TYR A 48 -7.33 -15.62 -21.35
N LYS A 49 -8.24 -14.86 -21.98
CA LYS A 49 -8.03 -13.44 -22.25
C LYS A 49 -7.86 -12.64 -20.96
N LEU A 50 -8.67 -12.93 -19.93
CA LEU A 50 -8.56 -12.29 -18.62
C LEU A 50 -7.22 -12.63 -17.95
N GLN A 51 -6.84 -13.90 -17.90
CA GLN A 51 -5.53 -14.33 -17.38
C GLN A 51 -4.38 -13.60 -18.07
N LEU A 52 -4.41 -13.54 -19.41
CA LEU A 52 -3.39 -12.85 -20.20
C LEU A 52 -3.36 -11.34 -19.89
N SER A 53 -4.53 -10.70 -19.81
CA SER A 53 -4.67 -9.29 -19.46
C SER A 53 -4.08 -8.99 -18.08
N LEU A 54 -4.40 -9.81 -17.08
CA LEU A 54 -3.89 -9.67 -15.72
C LEU A 54 -2.39 -9.96 -15.63
N ALA A 55 -1.87 -10.92 -16.39
CA ALA A 55 -0.43 -11.20 -16.47
C ALA A 55 0.36 -10.05 -17.12
N LYS A 56 -0.26 -9.35 -18.08
CA LYS A 56 0.27 -8.11 -18.67
C LYS A 56 0.18 -6.93 -17.69
N GLN A 57 -0.93 -6.77 -16.98
CA GLN A 57 -1.05 -5.75 -15.92
C GLN A 57 -0.06 -6.00 -14.77
N ARG A 58 0.16 -7.27 -14.44
CA ARG A 58 1.14 -7.84 -13.50
C ARG A 58 0.93 -7.51 -12.02
N HIS A 59 0.68 -6.25 -11.71
CA HIS A 59 0.65 -5.73 -10.35
C HIS A 59 -0.78 -5.39 -9.93
N ILE A 60 -1.36 -6.23 -9.10
CA ILE A 60 -2.66 -5.99 -8.46
C ILE A 60 -2.38 -5.61 -7.01
N ILE A 61 -2.75 -4.39 -6.61
CA ILE A 61 -2.38 -3.86 -5.30
C ILE A 61 -3.63 -3.64 -4.47
N LYS A 62 -3.59 -4.10 -3.21
CA LYS A 62 -4.64 -3.86 -2.23
C LYS A 62 -4.04 -3.25 -0.98
N LEU A 63 -4.48 -2.03 -0.67
CA LEU A 63 -4.11 -1.37 0.57
C LEU A 63 -5.00 -1.84 1.72
N VAL A 64 -4.38 -2.19 2.84
CA VAL A 64 -5.03 -2.54 4.10
C VAL A 64 -4.64 -1.56 5.19
N LYS A 65 -5.44 -1.51 6.25
CA LYS A 65 -5.21 -0.61 7.38
C LYS A 65 -4.21 -1.23 8.35
N TYR A 66 -3.13 -0.52 8.65
CA TYR A 66 -1.99 -1.02 9.45
C TYR A 66 -2.33 -1.72 10.79
N ASN A 67 -3.27 -1.17 11.57
CA ASN A 67 -3.58 -1.64 12.94
C ASN A 67 -4.93 -2.35 13.04
N GLN A 68 -5.39 -3.01 11.98
CA GLN A 68 -6.69 -3.66 11.97
C GLN A 68 -6.63 -4.95 11.16
N PHE A 69 -7.08 -6.05 11.76
CA PHE A 69 -7.28 -7.29 11.03
C PHE A 69 -8.37 -7.11 9.98
N THR A 70 -8.19 -7.71 8.81
CA THR A 70 -9.13 -7.59 7.69
C THR A 70 -9.33 -8.93 7.00
N ASN A 71 -10.50 -9.10 6.39
CA ASN A 71 -10.73 -10.24 5.52
C ASN A 71 -10.07 -9.96 4.17
N ILE A 72 -9.32 -10.91 3.64
CA ILE A 72 -8.69 -10.82 2.32
C ILE A 72 -9.07 -12.05 1.51
N GLN A 73 -9.45 -11.85 0.26
CA GLN A 73 -9.69 -12.88 -0.73
C GLN A 73 -8.87 -12.53 -1.96
N LEU A 74 -7.99 -13.45 -2.37
CA LEU A 74 -7.17 -13.33 -3.57
C LEU A 74 -7.55 -14.42 -4.56
N THR A 75 -7.91 -14.01 -5.76
CA THR A 75 -8.34 -14.95 -6.78
C THR A 75 -7.14 -15.64 -7.42
N CYS A 76 -7.16 -16.97 -7.50
CA CYS A 76 -6.28 -17.68 -8.42
C CYS A 76 -7.05 -17.80 -9.74
N HIS A 77 -6.68 -17.00 -10.73
CA HIS A 77 -7.38 -16.95 -12.02
C HIS A 77 -7.12 -18.22 -12.83
N LEU A 78 -7.79 -19.32 -12.48
CA LEU A 78 -7.71 -20.60 -13.17
C LEU A 78 -8.89 -20.78 -14.12
N CYS A 79 -8.62 -21.30 -15.30
CA CYS A 79 -9.66 -21.68 -16.25
C CYS A 79 -10.17 -23.10 -15.98
N SER A 80 -11.39 -23.41 -16.42
CA SER A 80 -12.11 -24.62 -15.97
C SER A 80 -11.45 -25.95 -16.37
N ASN A 81 -10.61 -25.94 -17.41
CA ASN A 81 -9.83 -27.10 -17.87
C ASN A 81 -8.45 -27.23 -17.18
N GLU A 82 -8.06 -26.29 -16.32
CA GLU A 82 -6.78 -26.33 -15.62
C GLU A 82 -6.89 -27.18 -14.34
N ASN A 83 -5.94 -28.10 -14.15
CA ASN A 83 -5.91 -28.93 -12.95
C ASN A 83 -5.44 -28.11 -11.74
N ARG A 84 -6.35 -27.80 -10.82
CA ARG A 84 -6.08 -27.00 -9.61
C ARG A 84 -4.93 -27.54 -8.75
N THR A 85 -4.73 -28.86 -8.71
CA THR A 85 -3.63 -29.49 -7.95
C THR A 85 -2.24 -29.13 -8.49
N HIS A 86 -2.17 -28.58 -9.70
CA HIS A 86 -0.94 -28.08 -10.32
C HIS A 86 -0.58 -26.65 -9.89
N PHE A 87 -1.38 -26.03 -9.02
CA PHE A 87 -1.21 -24.65 -8.62
C PHE A 87 -1.06 -24.53 -7.11
N GLN A 88 -0.10 -23.72 -6.68
CA GLN A 88 0.17 -23.47 -5.27
C GLN A 88 0.37 -21.99 -5.01
N TRP A 89 -0.10 -21.52 -3.85
CA TRP A 89 0.13 -20.17 -3.41
C TRP A 89 1.48 -20.00 -2.72
N PHE A 90 2.21 -18.97 -3.14
CA PHE A 90 3.44 -18.51 -2.53
C PHE A 90 3.29 -17.05 -2.10
N ARG A 91 4.08 -16.66 -1.08
CA ARG A 91 4.22 -15.27 -0.67
C ARG A 91 5.68 -14.88 -0.48
N ILE A 92 5.96 -13.60 -0.68
CA ILE A 92 7.17 -12.94 -0.19
C ILE A 92 6.73 -11.94 0.88
N THR A 93 7.01 -12.25 2.14
CA THR A 93 6.54 -11.45 3.27
C THR A 93 7.31 -10.13 3.39
N ARG A 94 6.60 -9.08 3.79
CA ARG A 94 7.17 -7.76 4.07
C ARG A 94 8.05 -7.79 5.32
N LYS A 95 7.71 -8.61 6.32
CA LYS A 95 8.42 -8.66 7.61
C LYS A 95 9.83 -9.24 7.50
N LYS A 96 10.03 -10.25 6.65
CA LYS A 96 11.27 -11.03 6.59
C LYS A 96 12.36 -10.40 5.73
N TYR A 97 11.98 -9.79 4.61
CA TYR A 97 12.94 -9.31 3.60
C TYR A 97 12.94 -7.78 3.50
N ASN A 98 14.13 -7.18 3.68
CA ASN A 98 14.38 -5.75 3.52
C ASN A 98 15.29 -5.48 2.30
N GLN A 99 14.93 -6.06 1.16
CA GLN A 99 15.66 -5.98 -0.10
C GLN A 99 14.68 -6.02 -1.28
N THR A 100 15.10 -5.57 -2.46
CA THR A 100 14.26 -5.68 -3.68
C THR A 100 13.87 -7.13 -3.93
N ILE A 101 12.61 -7.34 -4.30
CA ILE A 101 12.09 -8.66 -4.68
C ILE A 101 12.01 -8.85 -6.20
N PHE A 102 12.47 -7.86 -6.97
CA PHE A 102 12.40 -7.84 -8.42
C PHE A 102 13.78 -8.05 -9.03
N LEU A 103 13.85 -8.94 -10.02
CA LEU A 103 15.04 -9.25 -10.80
C LEU A 103 14.77 -8.98 -12.28
N LEU A 104 15.79 -8.57 -13.01
CA LEU A 104 15.71 -8.44 -14.46
C LEU A 104 15.98 -9.81 -15.09
N ASN A 105 15.06 -10.30 -15.91
CA ASN A 105 15.23 -11.52 -16.68
C ASN A 105 15.74 -11.21 -18.10
N ASN A 106 16.44 -12.18 -18.69
CA ASN A 106 16.91 -12.11 -20.07
C ASN A 106 15.75 -12.28 -21.08
N ILE A 107 14.67 -12.92 -20.64
CA ILE A 107 13.48 -13.20 -21.44
C ILE A 107 12.34 -12.29 -21.01
N THR A 108 11.64 -11.71 -21.99
CA THR A 108 10.40 -10.97 -21.76
C THR A 108 9.23 -11.94 -21.59
N PHE A 109 8.48 -11.78 -20.50
CA PHE A 109 7.22 -12.47 -20.25
C PHE A 109 6.11 -11.44 -20.25
N TYR A 110 5.05 -11.64 -21.05
CA TYR A 110 3.86 -10.76 -21.05
C TYR A 110 4.23 -9.27 -21.06
N ASP A 111 5.04 -8.87 -22.04
CA ASP A 111 5.49 -7.49 -22.28
C ASP A 111 6.48 -6.91 -21.23
N HIS A 112 6.97 -7.70 -20.27
CA HIS A 112 7.90 -7.23 -19.23
C HIS A 112 9.07 -8.19 -18.96
N LYS A 113 10.25 -7.63 -18.67
CA LYS A 113 11.46 -8.39 -18.27
C LYS A 113 11.60 -8.60 -16.76
N TRP A 114 10.93 -7.77 -15.95
CA TRP A 114 10.99 -7.87 -14.50
C TRP A 114 10.26 -9.11 -14.01
N ILE A 115 10.92 -9.93 -13.20
CA ILE A 115 10.33 -11.10 -12.52
C ILE A 115 10.50 -10.96 -11.02
N LEU A 116 9.76 -11.75 -10.24
CA LEU A 116 10.03 -11.87 -8.81
C LEU A 116 11.20 -12.82 -8.55
N ASP A 117 11.97 -12.55 -7.50
CA ASP A 117 13.01 -13.45 -6.99
C ASP A 117 12.35 -14.66 -6.32
N GLN A 118 12.36 -15.80 -7.03
CA GLN A 118 11.77 -17.05 -6.57
C GLN A 118 12.49 -17.63 -5.35
N ASN A 119 13.74 -17.24 -5.07
CA ASN A 119 14.46 -17.68 -3.87
C ASN A 119 13.84 -17.12 -2.57
N LEU A 120 12.99 -16.09 -2.70
CA LEU A 120 12.29 -15.47 -1.58
C LEU A 120 10.89 -16.03 -1.36
N TYR A 121 10.47 -17.01 -2.17
CA TYR A 121 9.12 -17.57 -2.11
C TYR A 121 8.97 -18.44 -0.86
N GLU A 122 7.89 -18.19 -0.14
CA GLU A 122 7.44 -19.01 0.98
C GLU A 122 6.10 -19.64 0.60
N PRO A 123 5.97 -20.98 0.61
CA PRO A 123 4.66 -21.59 0.43
C PRO A 123 3.74 -21.10 1.56
N ILE A 124 2.50 -20.78 1.21
CA ILE A 124 1.53 -20.36 2.21
C ILE A 124 0.93 -21.61 2.85
N ILE A 125 0.76 -21.56 4.16
CA ILE A 125 0.39 -22.69 5.00
C ILE A 125 -0.75 -22.24 5.91
N SER A 126 -1.76 -23.08 6.11
CA SER A 126 -2.82 -22.83 7.08
C SER A 126 -2.31 -22.98 8.51
N ASN A 127 -2.71 -22.07 9.39
CA ASN A 127 -2.54 -22.29 10.82
C ASN A 127 -3.46 -23.45 11.27
N ILE A 128 -2.88 -24.47 11.91
CA ILE A 128 -3.60 -25.69 12.34
C ILE A 128 -4.78 -25.37 13.28
N THR A 129 -4.63 -24.37 14.15
CA THR A 129 -5.64 -24.01 15.15
C THR A 129 -6.78 -23.18 14.60
N THR A 130 -6.49 -22.24 13.70
CA THR A 130 -7.49 -21.28 13.18
C THR A 130 -8.01 -21.65 11.80
N ASN A 131 -7.33 -22.56 11.09
CA ASN A 131 -7.56 -22.86 9.68
C ASN A 131 -7.45 -21.62 8.78
N ASP A 132 -6.61 -20.65 9.16
CA ASP A 132 -6.44 -19.36 8.49
C ASP A 132 -4.94 -19.15 8.16
N PRO A 133 -4.57 -18.80 6.91
CA PRO A 133 -5.42 -18.74 5.71
C PRO A 133 -5.91 -20.12 5.25
N CYS A 134 -6.92 -20.14 4.40
CA CYS A 134 -7.45 -21.35 3.73
C CYS A 134 -7.62 -21.14 2.23
N ILE A 135 -7.89 -22.21 1.49
CA ILE A 135 -8.23 -22.16 0.05
C ILE A 135 -9.66 -22.59 -0.23
N MET A 136 -10.29 -21.91 -1.19
CA MET A 136 -11.58 -22.34 -1.73
C MET A 136 -11.37 -23.52 -2.67
N ASN A 137 -12.00 -24.67 -2.40
CA ASN A 137 -11.78 -25.89 -3.19
C ASN A 137 -12.09 -25.70 -4.69
N ASN A 138 -13.17 -24.99 -5.00
CA ASN A 138 -13.69 -24.88 -6.37
C ASN A 138 -12.93 -23.85 -7.22
N THR A 139 -12.31 -22.85 -6.61
CA THR A 139 -11.73 -21.69 -7.31
C THR A 139 -10.24 -21.49 -7.01
N ASN A 140 -9.68 -22.28 -6.07
CA ASN A 140 -8.32 -22.14 -5.56
C ASN A 140 -7.98 -20.74 -5.01
N GLU A 141 -9.02 -19.98 -4.60
CA GLU A 141 -8.84 -18.64 -4.05
C GLU A 141 -8.28 -18.71 -2.64
N LEU A 142 -7.32 -17.84 -2.34
CA LEU A 142 -6.74 -17.72 -1.02
C LEU A 142 -7.58 -16.78 -0.16
N ILE A 143 -8.05 -17.29 0.97
CA ILE A 143 -8.86 -16.55 1.93
C ILE A 143 -8.06 -16.38 3.22
N TYR A 144 -7.97 -15.13 3.68
CA TYR A 144 -7.67 -14.81 5.05
C TYR A 144 -8.94 -14.30 5.72
N GLU A 145 -9.41 -14.97 6.76
CA GLU A 145 -10.49 -14.46 7.59
C GLU A 145 -9.97 -13.37 8.53
N LYS A 146 -8.72 -13.49 8.99
CA LYS A 146 -8.10 -12.55 9.92
C LYS A 146 -6.67 -12.20 9.46
N PHE A 147 -6.56 -11.51 8.33
CA PHE A 147 -5.29 -11.01 7.80
C PHE A 147 -4.66 -10.03 8.78
N ASP A 148 -3.45 -10.31 9.25
CA ASP A 148 -2.66 -9.39 10.07
C ASP A 148 -1.74 -8.54 9.17
N PRO A 149 -1.98 -7.22 9.02
CA PRO A 149 -1.12 -6.38 8.20
C PRO A 149 0.37 -6.48 8.58
N TYR A 150 0.71 -6.61 9.87
CA TYR A 150 2.10 -6.63 10.29
C TYR A 150 2.82 -7.95 9.92
N ASN A 151 2.12 -9.08 10.04
CA ASN A 151 2.72 -10.39 9.83
C ASN A 151 2.49 -10.95 8.42
N ASP A 152 1.34 -10.65 7.81
CA ASP A 152 0.91 -11.25 6.55
C ASP A 152 1.15 -10.37 5.32
N SER A 153 1.29 -9.04 5.46
CA SER A 153 1.56 -8.19 4.29
C SER A 153 2.75 -8.68 3.46
N GLY A 154 2.60 -8.63 2.14
CA GLY A 154 3.47 -9.35 1.22
C GLY A 154 3.10 -9.18 -0.24
N THR A 155 3.88 -9.86 -1.08
CA THR A 155 3.52 -10.11 -2.48
C THR A 155 3.11 -11.58 -2.60
N TYR A 156 1.94 -11.84 -3.18
CA TYR A 156 1.32 -13.16 -3.28
C TYR A 156 1.18 -13.56 -4.74
N ILE A 157 1.45 -14.83 -5.05
CA ILE A 157 1.37 -15.40 -6.40
C ILE A 157 0.74 -16.79 -6.33
N CYS A 158 -0.22 -17.06 -7.22
CA CYS A 158 -0.71 -18.41 -7.48
C CYS A 158 0.11 -19.01 -8.62
N GLN A 159 1.08 -19.86 -8.28
CA GLN A 159 2.07 -20.36 -9.22
C GLN A 159 1.69 -21.74 -9.75
N SER A 160 1.78 -21.92 -11.07
CA SER A 160 1.79 -23.24 -11.72
C SER A 160 3.11 -23.95 -11.43
N LEU A 161 3.02 -25.14 -10.86
CA LEU A 161 4.16 -25.97 -10.46
C LEU A 161 4.87 -26.60 -11.65
N TYR A 162 4.16 -26.81 -12.77
CA TYR A 162 4.65 -27.54 -13.93
C TYR A 162 4.88 -26.67 -15.17
N ASN A 163 4.35 -25.44 -15.20
CA ASN A 163 4.55 -24.51 -16.29
C ASN A 163 5.07 -23.16 -15.76
N ASN A 164 6.39 -22.95 -15.85
CA ASN A 164 7.00 -21.69 -15.42
C ASN A 164 6.57 -20.47 -16.25
N LYS A 165 6.05 -20.67 -17.47
CA LYS A 165 5.55 -19.61 -18.35
C LYS A 165 4.06 -19.37 -18.20
N HIS A 166 3.37 -20.03 -17.27
CA HIS A 166 1.92 -19.87 -17.09
C HIS A 166 1.54 -18.42 -16.74
N PRO A 167 0.45 -17.84 -17.29
CA PRO A 167 0.07 -16.45 -17.02
C PRO A 167 -0.06 -16.13 -15.52
N THR A 168 -0.61 -17.06 -14.73
CA THR A 168 -0.82 -16.87 -13.28
C THR A 168 0.47 -16.65 -12.49
N ASN A 169 1.62 -17.16 -12.96
CA ASN A 169 2.92 -16.92 -12.34
C ASN A 169 3.33 -15.43 -12.38
N PHE A 170 2.68 -14.65 -13.25
CA PHE A 170 2.94 -13.24 -13.48
C PHE A 170 1.80 -12.34 -13.01
N ILE A 171 0.82 -12.87 -12.28
CA ILE A 171 -0.22 -12.11 -11.59
C ILE A 171 0.19 -11.97 -10.12
N TRP A 172 0.60 -10.77 -9.72
CA TRP A 172 1.18 -10.51 -8.40
C TRP A 172 0.27 -9.63 -7.58
N TYR A 173 -0.22 -10.17 -6.47
CA TYR A 173 -1.02 -9.42 -5.51
C TYR A 173 -0.12 -8.80 -4.45
N HIS A 174 -0.02 -7.48 -4.41
CA HIS A 174 0.69 -6.75 -3.36
C HIS A 174 -0.31 -6.31 -2.29
N ILE A 175 -0.34 -7.01 -1.16
CA ILE A 175 -1.22 -6.71 -0.03
C ILE A 175 -0.41 -5.98 1.03
N ASP A 176 -0.67 -4.69 1.21
CA ASP A 176 0.27 -3.82 1.90
C ASP A 176 -0.42 -2.63 2.57
N TYR A 177 0.31 -1.85 3.35
CA TYR A 177 -0.23 -0.77 4.16
C TYR A 177 0.66 0.48 4.16
N ILE A 178 0.10 1.59 4.65
CA ILE A 178 0.88 2.80 4.93
C ILE A 178 1.27 2.80 6.40
N ASN A 179 2.56 2.89 6.71
CA ASN A 179 3.01 3.02 8.09
C ASN A 179 2.45 4.34 8.69
N PRO A 180 2.01 4.34 9.96
CA PRO A 180 1.52 5.55 10.60
C PRO A 180 2.63 6.59 10.71
N TYR A 181 2.32 7.86 10.41
CA TYR A 181 3.30 8.94 10.51
C TYR A 181 3.78 9.14 11.95
N GLN A 182 2.87 9.03 12.93
CA GLN A 182 3.11 9.43 14.32
C GLN A 182 4.34 8.77 14.93
N ASN A 183 4.66 7.53 14.53
CA ASN A 183 5.79 6.78 15.07
C ASN A 183 7.15 7.31 14.60
N LYS A 184 7.19 8.16 13.57
CA LYS A 184 8.43 8.72 12.97
C LYS A 184 8.38 10.24 12.81
N LEU A 185 7.54 10.91 13.60
CA LEU A 185 7.44 12.37 13.58
C LEU A 185 8.46 12.99 14.55
N SER A 186 9.40 13.76 14.02
CA SER A 186 10.30 14.58 14.83
C SER A 186 9.70 15.96 15.09
N GLN A 187 9.70 16.42 16.34
CA GLN A 187 9.21 17.76 16.65
C GLN A 187 10.22 18.81 16.17
N PHE A 188 9.73 19.81 15.45
CA PHE A 188 10.52 20.97 15.07
C PHE A 188 10.05 22.20 15.85
N ASN A 189 10.98 22.93 16.47
CA ASN A 189 10.68 24.13 17.26
C ASN A 189 10.92 25.39 16.43
N ILE A 190 9.93 26.29 16.38
CA ILE A 190 10.11 27.62 15.79
C ILE A 190 10.05 28.66 16.90
N SER A 191 11.19 29.28 17.16
CA SER A 191 11.39 30.31 18.18
C SER A 191 11.20 31.70 17.58
N SER A 192 9.97 32.15 17.26
CA SER A 192 9.71 33.58 16.94
C SER A 192 8.30 33.97 16.47
N ILE A 193 7.32 33.06 16.33
CA ILE A 193 6.02 33.48 15.78
C ILE A 193 5.14 34.10 16.87
N ASN A 194 4.61 35.29 16.60
CA ASN A 194 3.58 35.91 17.45
C ASN A 194 2.33 35.01 17.44
N LYS A 195 1.96 34.52 18.62
CA LYS A 195 0.98 33.44 18.81
C LYS A 195 -0.44 33.94 19.04
N ILE A 196 -0.66 35.26 19.01
CA ILE A 196 -1.96 35.87 19.26
C ILE A 196 -2.64 36.15 17.92
N VAL A 197 -3.86 35.66 17.74
CA VAL A 197 -4.70 35.88 16.56
C VAL A 197 -6.06 36.41 16.98
N THR A 198 -6.61 37.36 16.23
CA THR A 198 -7.97 37.90 16.46
C THR A 198 -8.98 37.35 15.46
N THR A 199 -8.52 36.83 14.32
CA THR A 199 -9.39 36.24 13.29
C THR A 199 -8.81 34.94 12.73
N TYR A 200 -9.69 34.09 12.21
CA TYR A 200 -9.29 32.87 11.50
C TYR A 200 -8.42 33.16 10.26
N GLN A 201 -8.64 34.28 9.57
CA GLN A 201 -7.81 34.69 8.43
C GLN A 201 -6.37 35.03 8.85
N GLN A 202 -6.19 35.68 10.00
CA GLN A 202 -4.85 35.93 10.55
C GLN A 202 -4.15 34.61 10.89
N LEU A 203 -4.88 33.65 11.46
CA LEU A 203 -4.34 32.32 11.71
C LEU A 203 -3.85 31.65 10.41
N ILE A 204 -4.66 31.66 9.34
CA ILE A 204 -4.24 31.10 8.03
C ILE A 204 -2.98 31.80 7.51
N LYS A 205 -2.91 33.14 7.61
CA LYS A 205 -1.72 33.89 7.18
C LYS A 205 -0.47 33.49 7.97
N LEU A 206 -0.59 33.37 9.29
CA LEU A 206 0.52 32.91 10.14
C LEU A 206 0.94 31.48 9.78
N GLN A 207 -0.01 30.57 9.60
CA GLN A 207 0.24 29.20 9.16
C GLN A 207 1.01 29.16 7.83
N ASN A 208 0.66 30.02 6.87
CA ASN A 208 1.39 30.14 5.61
C ASN A 208 2.79 30.72 5.78
N ASN A 209 2.98 31.70 6.66
CA ASN A 209 4.30 32.25 6.97
C ASN A 209 5.22 31.20 7.62
N ILE A 210 4.68 30.41 8.55
CA ILE A 210 5.36 29.26 9.15
C ILE A 210 5.79 28.26 8.08
N LYS A 211 4.87 27.87 7.18
CA LYS A 211 5.19 26.98 6.06
C LYS A 211 6.36 27.51 5.25
N LYS A 212 6.35 28.81 4.89
CA LYS A 212 7.44 29.46 4.15
C LYS A 212 8.77 29.46 4.92
N GLN A 213 8.76 29.80 6.21
CA GLN A 213 9.97 29.78 7.04
C GLN A 213 10.60 28.39 7.11
N ILE A 214 9.77 27.34 7.17
CA ILE A 214 10.27 25.97 7.24
C ILE A 214 10.81 25.49 5.90
N TYR A 215 10.19 25.89 4.79
CA TYR A 215 10.76 25.64 3.47
C TYR A 215 12.17 26.24 3.32
N LEU A 216 12.47 27.35 4.01
CA LEU A 216 13.79 27.98 3.99
C LEU A 216 14.81 27.31 4.92
N LEU A 217 14.38 26.47 5.87
CA LEU A 217 15.26 25.87 6.87
C LEU A 217 16.18 24.75 6.31
N ASN A 218 16.18 24.52 4.98
CA ASN A 218 17.09 23.66 4.22
C ASN A 218 17.24 22.20 4.68
N SER A 219 16.61 21.77 5.78
CA SER A 219 16.69 20.40 6.28
C SER A 219 16.00 19.37 5.36
N PHE A 220 15.43 19.83 4.25
CA PHE A 220 14.74 19.01 3.27
C PHE A 220 14.96 19.47 1.84
N TYR A 221 15.73 18.67 1.11
CA TYR A 221 15.87 18.81 -0.33
C TYR A 221 14.89 17.87 -1.02
N ASN A 222 14.03 18.42 -1.88
CA ASN A 222 13.25 17.59 -2.78
C ASN A 222 14.21 16.79 -3.67
N GLN A 223 13.99 15.49 -3.81
CA GLN A 223 14.83 14.61 -4.61
C GLN A 223 14.09 14.21 -5.88
N LYS A 224 14.74 14.34 -7.04
CA LYS A 224 14.14 14.00 -8.33
C LYS A 224 14.89 12.81 -8.95
N PHE A 225 14.15 11.74 -9.22
CA PHE A 225 14.61 10.55 -9.91
C PHE A 225 13.74 10.37 -11.16
N ASN A 226 14.08 11.13 -12.21
CA ASN A 226 13.28 11.21 -13.44
C ASN A 226 11.80 11.57 -13.15
N LEU A 227 10.87 10.61 -13.27
CA LEU A 227 9.43 10.79 -13.00
C LEU A 227 9.05 10.73 -11.51
N LEU A 228 9.92 10.16 -10.67
CA LEU A 228 9.68 10.03 -9.24
C LEU A 228 10.22 11.27 -8.54
N TYR A 229 9.34 12.05 -7.92
CA TYR A 229 9.75 13.27 -7.22
C TYR A 229 9.37 13.20 -5.74
N ILE A 230 10.36 12.98 -4.90
CA ILE A 230 10.21 13.03 -3.46
C ILE A 230 10.04 14.48 -3.04
N THR A 231 8.95 14.76 -2.34
CA THR A 231 8.57 16.10 -1.90
C THR A 231 7.82 16.07 -0.58
N ILE A 232 7.54 17.23 -0.01
CA ILE A 232 6.86 17.36 1.27
C ILE A 232 5.47 17.97 1.07
N LYS A 233 4.52 17.42 1.80
CA LYS A 233 3.17 17.97 1.92
C LYS A 233 2.85 18.36 3.35
N PHE A 234 2.05 19.39 3.46
CA PHE A 234 1.71 20.05 4.70
C PHE A 234 0.22 19.85 4.94
N TYR A 235 -0.14 19.42 6.14
CA TYR A 235 -1.52 19.46 6.62
C TYR A 235 -1.54 19.78 8.10
N HIS A 236 -2.67 20.25 8.59
CA HIS A 236 -2.84 20.63 9.99
C HIS A 236 -4.15 20.08 10.53
N ASN A 237 -4.24 19.95 11.85
CA ASN A 237 -5.45 19.49 12.55
C ASN A 237 -6.47 20.60 12.82
N LEU A 238 -6.37 21.77 12.15
CA LEU A 238 -7.33 22.85 12.32
C LEU A 238 -8.75 22.42 11.93
N THR A 239 -9.62 22.38 12.93
CA THR A 239 -11.06 22.36 12.78
C THR A 239 -11.58 23.80 12.87
N GLN A 240 -12.71 24.11 12.21
CA GLN A 240 -13.25 25.48 12.12
C GLN A 240 -13.73 26.06 13.47
N TYR A 241 -13.55 25.39 14.60
CA TYR A 241 -14.12 25.79 15.88
C TYR A 241 -13.36 26.97 16.52
N THR A 242 -13.92 28.17 16.36
CA THR A 242 -13.48 29.41 17.01
C THR A 242 -14.18 29.58 18.36
N TYR A 243 -13.62 29.01 19.43
CA TYR A 243 -13.94 29.45 20.79
C TYR A 243 -12.97 30.57 21.17
N CYS A 244 -13.52 31.74 21.44
CA CYS A 244 -12.73 32.91 21.78
C CYS A 244 -12.12 32.77 23.18
N ASN A 245 -10.98 33.42 23.39
CA ASN A 245 -10.16 33.43 24.60
C ASN A 245 -9.52 32.09 24.99
N ASN A 246 -9.55 31.09 24.12
CA ASN A 246 -8.90 29.80 24.35
C ASN A 246 -7.50 29.72 23.71
N ILE A 247 -6.66 28.88 24.31
CA ILE A 247 -5.37 28.48 23.76
C ILE A 247 -5.57 27.21 22.92
N TYR A 248 -5.14 27.27 21.67
CA TYR A 248 -5.24 26.18 20.72
C TYR A 248 -3.87 25.64 20.35
N ASN A 249 -3.67 24.35 20.55
CA ASN A 249 -2.49 23.66 20.06
C ASN A 249 -2.77 23.17 18.64
N ILE A 250 -2.23 23.88 17.65
CA ILE A 250 -2.33 23.47 16.26
C ILE A 250 -1.08 22.70 15.90
N GLN A 251 -1.27 21.45 15.48
CA GLN A 251 -0.22 20.62 14.93
C GLN A 251 -0.21 20.74 13.42
N ILE A 252 0.92 21.19 12.88
CA ILE A 252 1.22 21.13 11.45
C ILE A 252 2.12 19.91 11.23
N ASN A 253 1.76 19.06 10.28
CA ASN A 253 2.52 17.89 9.89
C ASN A 253 3.21 18.12 8.54
N TYR A 254 4.46 17.66 8.44
CA TYR A 254 5.38 17.81 7.34
C TYR A 254 5.77 16.41 6.90
N ILE A 255 5.02 15.90 5.95
CA ILE A 255 5.06 14.50 5.58
C ILE A 255 5.67 14.36 4.19
N CYS A 256 6.56 13.38 4.06
CA CYS A 256 7.15 12.98 2.79
C CYS A 256 6.11 12.29 1.90
N TYR A 257 6.05 12.72 0.64
CA TYR A 257 5.32 12.08 -0.44
C TYR A 257 6.19 11.93 -1.68
N ILE A 258 5.97 10.86 -2.43
CA ILE A 258 6.43 10.74 -3.80
C ILE A 258 5.35 11.24 -4.73
N ARG A 259 5.70 12.23 -5.53
CA ARG A 259 4.89 12.73 -6.64
C ARG A 259 5.26 11.96 -7.91
N ILE A 260 4.28 11.34 -8.54
CA ILE A 260 4.39 10.73 -9.87
C ILE A 260 3.38 11.37 -10.83
N PRO A 261 3.66 11.49 -12.14
CA PRO A 261 2.67 11.97 -13.11
C PRO A 261 1.52 10.96 -13.25
N ARG A 262 0.33 11.43 -13.65
CA ARG A 262 -0.80 10.53 -13.97
C ARG A 262 -0.68 9.90 -15.36
N LYS A 263 0.11 10.49 -16.25
CA LYS A 263 0.36 10.01 -17.60
C LYS A 263 1.85 9.76 -17.77
N LEU A 264 2.20 8.56 -18.23
CA LEU A 264 3.59 8.19 -18.50
C LEU A 264 4.11 8.96 -19.73
N LEU A 265 5.34 9.45 -19.65
CA LEU A 265 6.08 10.03 -20.79
C LEU A 265 7.06 8.97 -21.29
N TYR A 266 7.23 8.84 -22.62
CA TYR A 266 7.81 7.66 -23.30
C TYR A 266 9.29 7.31 -23.01
N ASN A 267 10.06 8.09 -22.24
CA ASN A 267 11.52 7.96 -22.17
C ASN A 267 12.08 7.72 -20.75
N ASN A 268 11.73 6.62 -20.08
CA ASN A 268 12.26 6.34 -18.74
C ASN A 268 13.05 5.02 -18.69
N ILE A 269 14.01 4.95 -17.78
CA ILE A 269 14.78 3.74 -17.44
C ILE A 269 13.83 2.65 -16.95
N ASP A 270 14.03 1.40 -17.37
CA ASP A 270 13.18 0.23 -17.07
C ASP A 270 12.85 0.07 -15.57
N GLU A 271 13.82 0.33 -14.68
CA GLU A 271 13.62 0.25 -13.22
C GLU A 271 12.68 1.35 -12.71
N ILE A 272 12.82 2.57 -13.23
CA ILE A 272 11.93 3.69 -12.90
C ILE A 272 10.52 3.43 -13.43
N GLN A 273 10.40 2.80 -14.60
CA GLN A 273 9.10 2.40 -15.15
C GLN A 273 8.42 1.36 -14.25
N LEU A 274 9.16 0.34 -13.78
CA LEU A 274 8.62 -0.65 -12.83
C LEU A 274 8.07 0.02 -11.57
N ILE A 275 8.87 0.87 -10.92
CA ILE A 275 8.45 1.60 -9.72
C ILE A 275 7.21 2.44 -10.04
N TYR A 276 7.20 3.16 -11.16
CA TYR A 276 6.06 3.96 -11.59
C TYR A 276 4.80 3.12 -11.74
N PHE A 277 4.83 2.00 -12.46
CA PHE A 277 3.63 1.18 -12.72
C PHE A 277 3.06 0.59 -11.43
N ILE A 278 3.93 0.12 -10.54
CA ILE A 278 3.50 -0.36 -9.22
C ILE A 278 2.81 0.75 -8.44
N LEU A 279 3.45 1.93 -8.31
CA LEU A 279 2.87 3.03 -7.55
C LEU A 279 1.60 3.59 -8.19
N PHE A 280 1.56 3.68 -9.51
CA PHE A 280 0.39 4.14 -10.25
C PHE A 280 -0.78 3.19 -10.03
N ASN A 281 -0.60 1.87 -10.27
CA ASN A 281 -1.66 0.89 -10.08
C ASN A 281 -2.18 0.85 -8.64
N GLY A 282 -1.29 0.98 -7.64
CA GLY A 282 -1.68 0.98 -6.23
C GLY A 282 -2.48 2.18 -5.76
N PHE A 283 -2.33 3.33 -6.43
CA PHE A 283 -2.96 4.59 -6.02
C PHE A 283 -3.90 5.17 -7.08
N TYR A 284 -4.08 4.50 -8.21
CA TYR A 284 -4.90 4.94 -9.34
C TYR A 284 -6.33 5.28 -8.91
N GLN A 285 -6.96 4.40 -8.13
CA GLN A 285 -8.34 4.56 -7.67
C GLN A 285 -8.61 5.92 -7.01
N PHE A 286 -7.61 6.47 -6.29
CA PHE A 286 -7.79 7.73 -5.56
C PHE A 286 -7.89 8.95 -6.47
N GLY A 287 -7.58 8.83 -7.76
CA GLY A 287 -7.70 9.94 -8.69
C GLY A 287 -8.34 9.59 -10.03
N GLN A 288 -8.87 8.38 -10.21
CA GLN A 288 -9.45 7.90 -11.48
C GLN A 288 -10.52 8.85 -12.05
N PHE A 289 -11.27 9.54 -11.18
CA PHE A 289 -12.28 10.52 -11.58
C PHE A 289 -11.73 11.75 -12.32
N TYR A 290 -10.41 11.96 -12.33
CA TYR A 290 -9.76 12.97 -13.18
C TYR A 290 -9.49 12.47 -14.60
N ASP A 291 -9.47 11.16 -14.82
CA ASP A 291 -9.20 10.58 -16.14
C ASP A 291 -10.50 10.36 -16.93
N ASP A 292 -11.64 10.26 -16.24
CA ASP A 292 -12.99 10.16 -16.81
C ASP A 292 -13.51 11.49 -17.43
N ASP A 293 -12.59 12.38 -17.86
CA ASP A 293 -12.80 13.80 -18.21
C ASP A 293 -13.68 14.08 -19.45
N ASN A 294 -14.42 13.08 -19.95
CA ASN A 294 -15.26 13.19 -21.14
C ASN A 294 -16.59 13.94 -20.92
N ASN A 295 -17.07 14.17 -19.68
CA ASN A 295 -18.38 14.80 -19.42
C ASN A 295 -18.31 16.06 -18.55
N LYS A 296 -18.10 17.22 -19.21
CA LYS A 296 -17.76 18.52 -18.57
C LYS A 296 -18.86 19.19 -17.71
N ILE A 297 -20.14 18.84 -17.86
CA ILE A 297 -21.23 19.71 -17.35
C ILE A 297 -21.64 19.42 -15.89
N ASN A 298 -21.67 18.16 -15.46
CA ASN A 298 -22.02 17.78 -14.06
C ASN A 298 -20.81 17.46 -13.17
N GLN A 299 -19.61 17.71 -13.70
CA GLN A 299 -18.37 17.21 -13.12
C GLN A 299 -17.98 17.91 -11.83
N SER A 300 -18.27 19.20 -11.62
CA SER A 300 -17.72 19.92 -10.47
C SER A 300 -18.25 19.40 -9.13
N ASN A 301 -19.56 19.10 -9.05
CA ASN A 301 -20.19 18.52 -7.85
C ASN A 301 -19.82 17.04 -7.69
N LEU A 302 -19.86 16.25 -8.76
CA LEU A 302 -19.44 14.84 -8.71
C LEU A 302 -17.97 14.69 -8.31
N THR A 303 -17.09 15.51 -8.85
CA THR A 303 -15.65 15.55 -8.50
C THR A 303 -15.47 15.86 -7.02
N LYS A 304 -16.25 16.79 -6.44
CA LYS A 304 -16.20 17.08 -5.00
C LYS A 304 -16.64 15.88 -4.17
N ILE A 305 -17.71 15.20 -4.58
CA ILE A 305 -18.22 13.99 -3.90
C ILE A 305 -17.17 12.88 -3.95
N TYR A 306 -16.65 12.54 -5.13
CA TYR A 306 -15.61 11.51 -5.29
C TYR A 306 -14.35 11.86 -4.52
N LYS A 307 -13.89 13.10 -4.60
CA LYS A 307 -12.74 13.56 -3.83
C LYS A 307 -12.95 13.37 -2.32
N THR A 308 -14.12 13.74 -1.79
CA THR A 308 -14.44 13.58 -0.37
C THR A 308 -14.48 12.11 0.03
N PHE A 309 -15.09 11.26 -0.81
CA PHE A 309 -15.12 9.81 -0.61
C PHE A 309 -13.71 9.21 -0.54
N PHE A 310 -12.85 9.52 -1.51
CA PHE A 310 -11.48 9.01 -1.55
C PHE A 310 -10.60 9.60 -0.44
N GLU A 311 -10.81 10.86 -0.04
CA GLU A 311 -10.15 11.44 1.13
C GLU A 311 -10.53 10.68 2.41
N ASN A 312 -11.80 10.30 2.57
CA ASN A 312 -12.24 9.48 3.70
C ASN A 312 -11.65 8.07 3.66
N LEU A 313 -11.61 7.44 2.49
CA LEU A 313 -10.98 6.12 2.31
C LEU A 313 -9.48 6.15 2.66
N ALA A 314 -8.76 7.17 2.20
CA ALA A 314 -7.35 7.37 2.55
C ALA A 314 -7.16 7.58 4.06
N ASN A 315 -8.02 8.39 4.69
CA ASN A 315 -7.99 8.59 6.14
C ASN A 315 -8.24 7.26 6.89
N GLN A 316 -9.16 6.41 6.41
CA GLN A 316 -9.39 5.07 6.96
C GLN A 316 -8.15 4.16 6.84
N LEU A 317 -7.38 4.33 5.77
CA LEU A 317 -6.09 3.67 5.53
C LEU A 317 -4.90 4.36 6.22
N ASN A 318 -5.17 5.29 7.15
CA ASN A 318 -4.19 6.02 7.98
C ASN A 318 -3.23 6.95 7.21
N PHE A 319 -3.65 7.51 6.07
CA PHE A 319 -2.83 8.50 5.34
C PHE A 319 -3.64 9.69 4.84
N LYS A 320 -2.99 10.85 4.67
CA LYS A 320 -3.66 12.02 4.11
C LYS A 320 -3.57 11.99 2.58
N LEU A 321 -4.70 12.12 1.91
CA LEU A 321 -4.75 12.16 0.46
C LEU A 321 -4.41 13.57 -0.07
N PHE A 322 -3.45 13.64 -0.99
CA PHE A 322 -3.16 14.83 -1.78
C PHE A 322 -3.33 14.48 -3.25
N LEU A 323 -4.17 15.23 -3.94
CA LEU A 323 -4.51 14.98 -5.35
C LEU A 323 -4.49 16.28 -6.14
N ASN A 324 -4.07 16.17 -7.40
CA ASN A 324 -4.38 17.15 -8.42
C ASN A 324 -4.57 16.44 -9.77
N LYS A 325 -4.99 17.20 -10.79
CA LYS A 325 -5.26 16.66 -12.14
C LYS A 325 -4.04 16.05 -12.84
N THR A 326 -2.83 16.40 -12.40
CA THR A 326 -1.59 16.07 -13.12
C THR A 326 -0.74 15.00 -12.43
N TYR A 327 -0.85 14.87 -11.11
CA TYR A 327 0.03 14.07 -10.28
C TYR A 327 -0.73 13.30 -9.20
N LEU A 328 -0.22 12.10 -8.91
CA LEU A 328 -0.53 11.35 -7.71
C LEU A 328 0.55 11.60 -6.66
N TYR A 329 0.14 11.69 -5.39
CA TYR A 329 1.05 11.80 -4.26
C TYR A 329 0.92 10.56 -3.37
N ILE A 330 1.96 9.75 -3.34
CA ILE A 330 2.06 8.51 -2.58
C ILE A 330 2.83 8.79 -1.29
N PRO A 331 2.33 8.45 -0.10
CA PRO A 331 3.07 8.67 1.15
C PRO A 331 4.35 7.83 1.16
N CYS A 332 5.49 8.44 1.54
CA CYS A 332 6.79 7.73 1.61
C CYS A 332 6.80 6.57 2.62
N GLN A 333 5.81 6.55 3.51
CA GLN A 333 5.58 5.52 4.52
C GLN A 333 4.94 4.25 3.95
N TYR A 334 4.65 4.20 2.66
CA TYR A 334 4.14 3.01 2.00
C TYR A 334 5.13 1.84 2.17
N ASN A 335 4.66 0.78 2.82
CA ASN A 335 5.51 -0.30 3.28
C ASN A 335 6.06 -1.19 2.14
N LEU A 336 5.57 -1.07 0.90
CA LEU A 336 6.16 -1.74 -0.26
C LEU A 336 7.55 -1.18 -0.65
N PHE A 337 7.88 0.06 -0.29
CA PHE A 337 9.14 0.70 -0.71
C PHE A 337 10.42 -0.06 -0.30
N LYS A 338 10.40 -0.84 0.79
CA LYS A 338 11.54 -1.67 1.20
C LYS A 338 11.86 -2.82 0.23
N GLN A 339 10.91 -3.18 -0.62
CA GLN A 339 11.02 -4.30 -1.55
C GLN A 339 10.94 -3.86 -3.01
N LEU A 340 10.86 -2.54 -3.26
CA LEU A 340 11.04 -1.99 -4.60
C LEU A 340 12.53 -1.82 -4.91
N PRO A 341 12.88 -1.76 -6.20
CA PRO A 341 14.21 -1.34 -6.60
C PRO A 341 14.54 0.05 -6.04
N ASN A 342 15.79 0.25 -5.64
CA ASN A 342 16.23 1.43 -4.89
C ASN A 342 17.16 2.36 -5.69
N LEU A 343 17.23 2.19 -7.03
CA LEU A 343 18.02 3.02 -7.94
C LEU A 343 19.48 3.18 -7.45
N ASN A 344 20.21 2.07 -7.28
CA ASN A 344 21.56 2.05 -6.71
C ASN A 344 21.63 2.69 -5.31
N TYR A 345 20.72 2.31 -4.42
CA TYR A 345 20.59 2.80 -3.04
C TYR A 345 20.26 4.29 -2.89
N THR A 346 20.00 5.02 -3.97
CA THR A 346 19.69 6.46 -3.91
C THR A 346 18.22 6.75 -3.62
N PHE A 347 17.31 5.87 -4.04
CA PHE A 347 15.88 6.01 -3.82
C PHE A 347 15.45 5.27 -2.55
N GLN A 348 15.41 5.99 -1.43
CA GLN A 348 15.06 5.43 -0.10
C GLN A 348 13.97 6.24 0.62
N PRO A 349 12.71 6.21 0.14
CA PRO A 349 11.63 7.05 0.67
C PRO A 349 11.33 6.80 2.16
N LEU A 350 11.48 5.56 2.63
CA LEU A 350 11.21 5.16 4.02
C LEU A 350 12.21 5.75 5.03
N ASN A 351 13.37 6.19 4.55
CA ASN A 351 14.43 6.79 5.38
C ASN A 351 14.24 8.30 5.55
N ILE A 352 13.27 8.89 4.86
CA ILE A 352 12.99 10.33 4.95
C ILE A 352 12.20 10.59 6.23
N LEU A 353 12.79 11.41 7.09
CA LEU A 353 12.19 11.85 8.34
C LEU A 353 10.96 12.72 8.06
N ASN A 354 9.89 12.50 8.82
CA ASN A 354 8.76 13.41 8.85
C ASN A 354 8.87 14.30 10.08
N TYR A 355 8.25 15.48 10.01
CA TYR A 355 8.28 16.42 11.13
C TYR A 355 6.89 16.88 11.46
N TYR A 356 6.75 17.39 12.67
CA TYR A 356 5.58 18.12 13.09
C TYR A 356 5.98 19.33 13.91
N ILE A 357 5.10 20.32 13.93
CA ILE A 357 5.26 21.53 14.71
C ILE A 357 3.98 21.76 15.46
N ILE A 358 4.09 21.92 16.77
CA ILE A 358 2.98 22.36 17.61
C ILE A 358 3.13 23.85 17.84
N ILE A 359 2.14 24.61 17.40
CA ILE A 359 2.07 26.04 17.66
C ILE A 359 0.85 26.29 18.54
N LYS A 360 1.10 26.87 19.71
CA LYS A 360 0.06 27.32 20.63
C LYS A 360 -0.42 28.69 20.17
N TYR A 361 -1.69 28.82 19.77
CA TYR A 361 -2.29 30.11 19.42
C TYR A 361 -3.29 30.55 20.48
N LYS A 362 -3.29 31.84 20.82
CA LYS A 362 -4.32 32.47 21.65
C LYS A 362 -5.29 33.25 20.75
N PHE A 363 -6.55 32.83 20.74
CA PHE A 363 -7.60 33.52 19.97
C PHE A 363 -8.25 34.63 20.79
N ASN A 364 -7.88 35.89 20.55
CA ASN A 364 -8.54 37.04 21.17
C ASN A 364 -9.61 37.61 20.22
N CYS A 365 -10.81 37.06 20.24
CA CYS A 365 -11.92 37.70 19.53
C CYS A 365 -12.41 38.89 20.36
N LYS A 366 -12.81 39.99 19.70
CA LYS A 366 -13.70 40.95 20.36
C LYS A 366 -15.00 40.20 20.65
N GLN A 367 -15.42 40.11 21.90
CA GLN A 367 -16.80 39.71 22.21
C GLN A 367 -17.70 40.60 21.35
N LEU A 368 -18.60 39.99 20.57
CA LEU A 368 -19.73 40.70 19.99
C LEU A 368 -20.53 41.20 21.17
N ASN A 369 -20.15 42.36 21.69
CA ASN A 369 -20.95 43.12 22.61
C ASN A 369 -22.22 43.47 21.82
N ASN A 370 -23.24 42.63 21.95
CA ASN A 370 -24.61 43.00 21.66
C ASN A 370 -25.01 44.08 22.66
N LYS A 371 -24.43 45.27 22.54
CA LYS A 371 -25.00 46.51 23.05
C LYS A 371 -26.20 46.82 22.16
N LYS A 372 -27.32 46.16 22.42
CA LYS A 372 -28.62 46.84 22.24
C LYS A 372 -28.70 47.82 23.40
N ASN A 373 -28.17 49.02 23.16
CA ASN A 373 -28.46 50.15 24.03
C ASN A 373 -29.95 50.47 23.85
N ASN A 374 -30.59 50.63 25.01
CA ASN A 374 -32.00 50.90 25.24
C ASN A 374 -32.57 52.06 24.43
#